data_AF-A0A0D5LQF5-F1
#
_entry.id   AF-A0A0D5LQF5-F1
#
_cell.length_a   1.000
_cell.length_b   1.000
_cell.length_c   1.000
_cell.angle_alpha   90.00
_cell.angle_beta   90.00
_cell.angle_gamma   90.00
#
_symmetry.space_group_name_H-M   'P 1'
#
loop_
_entity.id
_entity.type
_entity.pdbx_description
1 polymer ?
#
loop_
_entity_poly.entity_id
_entity_poly.type
_entity_poly.pdbx_seq_one_letter_code
_entity_poly.pdbx_strand_id
1 'polypeptide(L)'
;MAGHCFRLLARQGKSAAFDPSKDKALAARGFSEEEIVRGGYLLDIYKRDFWSDARHGKTVREAGRVLGQNEISSLVYMELRRIQMEGRSVALSASLNPDDDRLGDAIAAASRVIEARESARRNIFADGTAAAPQGQDAALGGATPEPEAISVKQVEPLVFQGSSYSDDITDVICRLKAIKKREGADEKALRQFNQVFGVFREIIGVQKIQELRQHHFARYVDTLGELPTTYRKSPRDRDRPLIEILEEARDLPDDKKGMSASTLNRNLTFLGMLLQKARSEGHDVDPKIDLKGLKPRKTVKARDEKRVYTRRGPENFSASHVDWLRRQTSTS
;
A
#
# COMPACT_ATOMS: atom_id res chain seq x y z
N MET A 1 -22.50 4.25 14.66
CA MET A 1 -22.64 4.67 13.25
C MET A 1 -21.70 3.92 12.29
N ALA A 2 -20.37 4.02 12.43
CA ALA A 2 -19.40 3.40 11.51
C ALA A 2 -19.55 1.87 11.35
N GLY A 3 -19.89 1.13 12.42
CA GLY A 3 -20.16 -0.31 12.36
C GLY A 3 -21.31 -0.65 11.41
N HIS A 4 -22.39 0.15 11.43
CA HIS A 4 -23.51 -0.03 10.50
C HIS A 4 -23.12 0.27 9.05
N CYS A 5 -22.24 1.25 8.81
CA CYS A 5 -21.73 1.50 7.46
C CYS A 5 -20.94 0.30 6.91
N PHE A 6 -20.11 -0.34 7.73
CA PHE A 6 -19.39 -1.56 7.33
C PHE A 6 -20.33 -2.75 7.10
N ARG A 7 -21.38 -2.91 7.92
CA ARG A 7 -22.43 -3.91 7.72
C ARG A 7 -23.16 -3.73 6.39
N LEU A 8 -23.54 -2.50 6.06
CA LEU A 8 -24.23 -2.16 4.81
C LEU A 8 -23.32 -2.43 3.60
N LEU A 9 -22.04 -2.07 3.69
CA LEU A 9 -21.05 -2.37 2.65
C LEU A 9 -20.83 -3.87 2.45
N ALA A 10 -20.80 -4.66 3.52
CA ALA A 10 -20.67 -6.11 3.42
C ALA A 10 -21.85 -6.75 2.68
N ARG A 11 -23.08 -6.25 2.91
CA ARG A 11 -24.31 -6.83 2.34
C ARG A 11 -24.66 -6.31 0.95
N GLN A 12 -24.48 -5.01 0.71
CA GLN A 12 -25.02 -4.32 -0.46
C GLN A 12 -23.93 -3.75 -1.37
N GLY A 13 -22.66 -3.81 -0.96
CA GLY A 13 -21.53 -3.34 -1.74
C GLY A 13 -21.68 -1.88 -2.17
N LYS A 14 -21.52 -1.59 -3.46
CA LYS A 14 -21.56 -0.23 -4.01
C LYS A 14 -22.94 0.44 -3.89
N SER A 15 -23.99 -0.36 -3.87
CA SER A 15 -25.38 0.11 -3.78
C SER A 15 -25.84 0.40 -2.35
N ALA A 16 -24.96 0.19 -1.35
CA ALA A 16 -25.27 0.42 0.06
C ALA A 16 -25.82 1.83 0.30
N ALA A 17 -26.93 1.97 1.01
CA ALA A 17 -27.47 3.27 1.40
C ALA A 17 -27.67 3.34 2.91
N PHE A 18 -27.33 4.48 3.52
CA PHE A 18 -27.60 4.72 4.94
C PHE A 18 -29.02 5.29 5.09
N ASP A 19 -30.01 4.42 4.90
CA ASP A 19 -31.42 4.80 4.82
C ASP A 19 -32.25 3.92 5.79
N PRO A 20 -32.66 4.47 6.95
CA PRO A 20 -33.48 3.74 7.91
C PRO A 20 -34.84 3.27 7.36
N SER A 21 -35.39 3.93 6.34
CA SER A 21 -36.66 3.47 5.71
C SER A 21 -36.49 2.16 4.95
N LYS A 22 -35.26 1.83 4.54
CA LYS A 22 -34.91 0.63 3.75
C LYS A 22 -34.15 -0.42 4.54
N ASP A 23 -33.75 -0.13 5.79
CA ASP A 23 -33.02 -1.05 6.65
C ASP A 23 -33.59 -1.09 8.07
N LYS A 24 -34.27 -2.19 8.39
CA LYS A 24 -34.91 -2.41 9.70
C LYS A 24 -33.96 -2.30 10.90
N ALA A 25 -32.68 -2.61 10.73
CA ALA A 25 -31.71 -2.54 11.83
C ALA A 25 -31.13 -1.13 12.01
N LEU A 26 -31.14 -0.29 10.97
CA LEU A 26 -30.91 1.15 11.12
C LEU A 26 -32.13 1.81 11.80
N ALA A 27 -33.35 1.44 11.38
CA ALA A 27 -34.59 1.95 11.98
C ALA A 27 -34.68 1.66 13.48
N ALA A 28 -34.34 0.43 13.89
CA ALA A 28 -34.38 0.01 15.29
C ALA A 28 -33.42 0.79 16.21
N ARG A 29 -32.43 1.51 15.67
CA ARG A 29 -31.47 2.29 16.47
C ARG A 29 -31.93 3.73 16.72
N GLY A 30 -32.94 4.21 15.99
CA GLY A 30 -33.53 5.53 16.21
C GLY A 30 -32.57 6.70 15.95
N PHE A 31 -31.76 6.62 14.89
CA PHE A 31 -30.86 7.72 14.50
C PHE A 31 -31.64 9.01 14.21
N SER A 32 -31.11 10.16 14.65
CA SER A 32 -31.66 11.46 14.29
C SER A 32 -31.44 11.77 12.80
N GLU A 33 -32.20 12.73 12.24
CA GLU A 33 -32.03 13.15 10.84
C GLU A 33 -30.59 13.60 10.53
N GLU A 34 -29.96 14.33 11.45
CA GLU A 34 -28.55 14.75 11.31
C GLU A 34 -27.57 13.58 11.35
N GLU A 35 -27.86 12.54 12.12
CA GLU A 35 -27.04 11.33 12.19
C GLU A 35 -27.19 10.45 10.94
N ILE A 36 -28.37 10.42 10.36
CA ILE A 36 -28.63 9.73 9.08
C ILE A 36 -27.81 10.39 7.97
N VAL A 37 -27.85 11.72 7.88
CA VAL A 37 -27.05 12.50 6.92
C VAL A 37 -25.55 12.26 7.12
N ARG A 38 -25.05 12.32 8.36
CA ARG A 38 -23.64 12.02 8.68
C ARG A 38 -23.26 10.57 8.35
N GLY A 39 -24.14 9.62 8.61
CA GLY A 39 -23.97 8.20 8.27
C GLY A 39 -23.85 7.98 6.77
N GLY A 40 -24.63 8.72 5.97
CA GLY A 40 -24.53 8.76 4.51
C GLY A 40 -23.16 9.24 4.01
N TYR A 41 -22.69 10.39 4.51
CA TYR A 41 -21.36 10.89 4.16
C TYR A 41 -20.24 9.91 4.53
N LEU A 42 -20.31 9.33 5.72
CA LEU A 42 -19.34 8.35 6.19
C LEU A 42 -19.35 7.06 5.33
N LEU A 43 -20.55 6.60 4.93
CA LEU A 43 -20.71 5.47 4.05
C LEU A 43 -20.09 5.74 2.66
N ASP A 44 -20.24 6.94 2.11
CA ASP A 44 -19.65 7.32 0.83
C ASP A 44 -18.12 7.38 0.87
N ILE A 45 -17.54 7.85 1.97
CA ILE A 45 -16.09 7.79 2.21
C ILE A 45 -15.62 6.34 2.19
N TYR A 46 -16.32 5.45 2.90
CA TYR A 46 -15.97 4.03 2.94
C TYR A 46 -16.21 3.32 1.61
N LYS A 47 -17.22 3.68 0.81
CA LYS A 47 -17.39 3.17 -0.56
C LYS A 47 -16.19 3.52 -1.44
N ARG A 48 -15.72 4.77 -1.38
CA ARG A 48 -14.55 5.22 -2.16
C ARG A 48 -13.28 4.46 -1.76
N ASP A 49 -13.05 4.27 -0.47
CA ASP A 49 -11.93 3.44 0.00
C ASP A 49 -12.10 1.98 -0.43
N PHE A 50 -13.33 1.46 -0.36
CA PHE A 50 -13.63 0.06 -0.62
C PHE A 50 -13.22 -0.41 -2.01
N TRP A 51 -13.40 0.46 -3.00
CA TRP A 51 -13.13 0.18 -4.42
C TRP A 51 -11.82 0.79 -4.92
N SER A 52 -10.95 1.30 -4.05
CA SER A 52 -9.69 1.88 -4.47
C SER A 52 -8.67 0.82 -4.90
N ASP A 53 -7.93 1.09 -5.99
CA ASP A 53 -6.86 0.22 -6.49
C ASP A 53 -5.79 -0.08 -5.43
N ALA A 54 -5.54 0.89 -4.54
CA ALA A 54 -4.63 0.73 -3.41
C ALA A 54 -5.12 -0.34 -2.41
N ARG A 55 -6.42 -0.38 -2.12
CA ARG A 55 -7.03 -1.40 -1.27
C ARG A 55 -7.13 -2.74 -1.97
N HIS A 56 -7.47 -2.75 -3.26
CA HIS A 56 -7.44 -3.95 -4.09
C HIS A 56 -6.07 -4.64 -4.02
N GLY A 57 -4.99 -3.91 -4.31
CA GLY A 57 -3.63 -4.45 -4.22
C GLY A 57 -3.24 -4.93 -2.82
N LYS A 58 -3.73 -4.28 -1.75
CA LYS A 58 -3.48 -4.75 -0.37
C LYS A 58 -4.20 -6.07 -0.07
N THR A 59 -5.47 -6.19 -0.46
CA THR A 59 -6.25 -7.41 -0.27
C THR A 59 -5.69 -8.57 -1.09
N VAL A 60 -5.27 -8.34 -2.34
CA VAL A 60 -4.61 -9.37 -3.19
C VAL A 60 -3.31 -9.84 -2.55
N ARG A 61 -2.46 -8.93 -2.06
CA ARG A 61 -1.21 -9.30 -1.37
C ARG A 61 -1.45 -10.12 -0.11
N GLU A 62 -2.45 -9.74 0.68
CA GLU A 62 -2.78 -10.47 1.90
C GLU A 62 -3.39 -11.84 1.58
N ALA A 63 -4.24 -11.91 0.56
CA ALA A 63 -4.75 -13.17 0.04
C ALA A 63 -3.62 -14.09 -0.46
N GLY A 64 -2.62 -13.54 -1.15
CA GLY A 64 -1.45 -14.31 -1.59
C GLY A 64 -0.62 -14.86 -0.43
N ARG A 65 -0.48 -14.11 0.67
CA ARG A 65 0.19 -14.60 1.89
C ARG A 65 -0.59 -15.71 2.58
N VAL A 66 -1.90 -15.56 2.69
CA VAL A 66 -2.75 -16.45 3.52
C VAL A 66 -3.23 -17.67 2.74
N LEU A 67 -3.50 -17.52 1.44
CA LEU A 67 -4.07 -18.55 0.56
C LEU A 67 -3.03 -19.12 -0.42
N GLY A 68 -1.83 -18.56 -0.49
CA GLY A 68 -0.78 -19.01 -1.40
C GLY A 68 -1.03 -18.71 -2.88
N GLN A 69 -2.02 -17.86 -3.20
CA GLN A 69 -2.39 -17.53 -4.57
C GLN A 69 -1.97 -16.11 -4.95
N ASN A 70 -1.09 -16.00 -5.96
CA ASN A 70 -0.60 -14.70 -6.46
C ASN A 70 -1.61 -13.95 -7.34
N GLU A 71 -2.64 -14.65 -7.81
CA GLU A 71 -3.78 -14.09 -8.53
C GLU A 71 -5.06 -14.60 -7.90
N ILE A 72 -5.99 -13.70 -7.58
CA ILE A 72 -7.31 -14.03 -7.04
C ILE A 72 -8.37 -13.59 -8.02
N SER A 73 -9.38 -14.43 -8.25
CA SER A 73 -10.50 -14.08 -9.10
C SER A 73 -11.30 -12.92 -8.50
N SER A 74 -12.03 -12.17 -9.34
CA SER A 74 -12.92 -11.10 -8.89
C SER A 74 -13.95 -11.59 -7.86
N LEU A 75 -14.42 -12.83 -7.98
CA LEU A 75 -15.35 -13.46 -7.04
C LEU A 75 -14.70 -13.66 -5.67
N VAL A 76 -13.49 -14.22 -5.62
CA VAL A 76 -12.71 -14.43 -4.39
C VAL A 76 -12.36 -13.09 -3.74
N TYR A 77 -11.99 -12.09 -4.54
CA TYR A 77 -11.75 -10.74 -4.05
C TYR A 77 -12.99 -10.12 -3.40
N MET A 78 -14.16 -10.23 -4.03
CA MET A 78 -15.42 -9.74 -3.44
C MET A 78 -15.75 -10.43 -2.12
N GLU A 79 -15.54 -11.75 -2.04
CA GLU A 79 -15.82 -12.51 -0.82
C GLU A 79 -14.87 -12.14 0.33
N LEU A 80 -13.57 -11.99 0.04
CA LEU A 80 -12.59 -11.50 1.03
C LEU A 80 -12.94 -10.10 1.55
N ARG A 81 -13.45 -9.24 0.67
CA ARG A 81 -13.89 -7.90 1.05
C ARG A 81 -15.14 -7.93 1.91
N ARG A 82 -16.09 -8.82 1.60
CA ARG A 82 -17.28 -9.08 2.41
C ARG A 82 -16.89 -9.49 3.83
N ILE A 83 -16.06 -10.53 3.96
CA ILE A 83 -15.57 -11.06 5.24
C ILE A 83 -14.87 -9.96 6.06
N GLN A 84 -14.02 -9.15 5.42
CA GLN A 84 -13.31 -8.07 6.10
C GLN A 84 -14.26 -6.99 6.65
N MET A 85 -15.27 -6.60 5.87
CA MET A 85 -16.24 -5.59 6.31
C MET A 85 -17.16 -6.13 7.41
N GLU A 86 -17.52 -7.41 7.33
CA GLU A 86 -18.30 -8.10 8.35
C GLU A 86 -17.52 -8.17 9.68
N GLY A 87 -16.25 -8.58 9.64
CA GLY A 87 -15.39 -8.58 10.83
C GLY A 87 -15.22 -7.20 11.46
N ARG A 88 -15.07 -6.15 10.64
CA ARG A 88 -15.01 -4.76 11.12
C ARG A 88 -16.32 -4.28 11.72
N SER A 89 -17.45 -4.63 11.11
CA SER A 89 -18.77 -4.31 11.63
C SER A 89 -18.95 -4.93 13.03
N VAL A 90 -18.61 -6.21 13.18
CA VAL A 90 -18.73 -6.93 14.45
C VAL A 90 -17.81 -6.34 15.50
N ALA A 91 -16.52 -6.17 15.19
CA ALA A 91 -15.54 -5.61 16.13
C ALA A 91 -15.94 -4.21 16.62
N LEU A 92 -16.43 -3.35 15.72
CA LEU A 92 -16.82 -1.99 16.08
C LEU A 92 -18.17 -1.94 16.80
N SER A 93 -19.04 -2.93 16.58
CA SER A 93 -20.30 -3.04 17.31
C SER A 93 -20.06 -3.58 18.73
N ALA A 94 -19.10 -4.50 18.89
CA ALA A 94 -18.67 -5.01 20.19
C ALA A 94 -17.92 -3.95 21.02
N SER A 95 -17.10 -3.09 20.39
CA SER A 95 -16.37 -2.04 21.11
C SER A 95 -17.23 -0.90 21.65
N LEU A 96 -18.50 -0.80 21.21
CA LEU A 96 -19.41 0.30 21.58
C LEU A 96 -20.31 -0.04 22.78
N ASN A 97 -20.36 -1.30 23.25
CA ASN A 97 -21.10 -1.73 24.44
C ASN A 97 -20.26 -2.78 25.21
N PRO A 98 -19.51 -2.37 26.26
CA PRO A 98 -18.56 -3.25 26.95
C PRO A 98 -19.18 -4.37 27.81
N ASP A 99 -20.46 -4.26 28.18
CA ASP A 99 -21.13 -5.16 29.14
C ASP A 99 -21.99 -6.26 28.50
N ASP A 100 -21.99 -6.40 27.18
CA ASP A 100 -22.80 -7.39 26.48
C ASP A 100 -21.89 -8.53 26.01
N ASP A 101 -22.15 -9.75 26.49
CA ASP A 101 -21.37 -10.99 26.32
C ASP A 101 -21.37 -11.51 24.86
N ARG A 102 -20.93 -10.66 23.94
CA ARG A 102 -20.90 -10.86 22.48
C ARG A 102 -19.51 -11.18 21.95
N LEU A 103 -18.54 -11.40 22.83
CA LEU A 103 -17.31 -12.09 22.45
C LEU A 103 -17.64 -13.49 21.91
N GLY A 104 -18.66 -14.14 22.49
CA GLY A 104 -19.25 -15.38 21.98
C GLY A 104 -19.82 -15.25 20.56
N ASP A 105 -20.52 -14.16 20.23
CA ASP A 105 -21.04 -13.90 18.88
C ASP A 105 -19.93 -13.63 17.86
N ALA A 106 -18.87 -12.92 18.27
CA ALA A 106 -17.70 -12.66 17.44
C ALA A 106 -16.90 -13.95 17.18
N ILE A 107 -16.76 -14.82 18.20
CA ILE A 107 -16.17 -16.15 18.08
C ILE A 107 -17.06 -17.03 17.18
N ALA A 108 -18.38 -17.05 17.36
CA ALA A 108 -19.30 -17.82 16.52
C ALA A 108 -19.35 -17.35 15.06
N ALA A 109 -19.19 -16.05 14.81
CA ALA A 109 -19.04 -15.52 13.45
C ALA A 109 -17.70 -15.91 12.83
N ALA A 110 -16.60 -15.85 13.60
CA ALA A 110 -15.29 -16.35 13.16
C ALA A 110 -15.31 -17.86 12.88
N SER A 111 -15.98 -18.65 13.72
CA SER A 111 -16.15 -20.10 13.53
C SER A 111 -16.98 -20.42 12.29
N ARG A 112 -18.06 -19.68 12.01
CA ARG A 112 -18.82 -19.84 10.75
C ARG A 112 -18.00 -19.52 9.50
N VAL A 113 -17.07 -18.56 9.58
CA VAL A 113 -16.12 -18.26 8.50
C VAL A 113 -15.09 -19.38 8.33
N ILE A 114 -14.65 -20.01 9.43
CA ILE A 114 -13.76 -21.17 9.40
C ILE A 114 -14.48 -22.40 8.82
N GLU A 115 -15.72 -22.68 9.22
CA GLU A 115 -16.54 -23.80 8.68
C GLU A 115 -16.89 -23.61 7.20
N ALA A 116 -17.22 -22.39 6.77
CA ALA A 116 -17.43 -22.07 5.36
C ALA A 116 -16.13 -22.23 4.55
N ARG A 117 -14.97 -21.89 5.15
CA ARG A 117 -13.64 -22.12 4.57
C ARG A 117 -13.30 -23.60 4.44
N GLU A 118 -13.65 -24.43 5.42
CA GLU A 118 -13.45 -25.89 5.35
C GLU A 118 -14.37 -26.55 4.34
N SER A 119 -15.61 -26.07 4.21
CA SER A 119 -16.57 -26.54 3.20
C SER A 119 -16.13 -26.17 1.78
N ALA A 120 -15.58 -24.96 1.59
CA ALA A 120 -14.99 -24.53 0.33
C ALA A 120 -13.70 -25.30 0.00
N ARG A 121 -12.86 -25.61 1.00
CA ARG A 121 -11.68 -26.48 0.83
C ARG A 121 -12.06 -27.90 0.40
N ARG A 122 -13.10 -28.50 1.01
CA ARG A 122 -13.59 -29.84 0.63
C ARG A 122 -14.10 -29.92 -0.81
N ASN A 123 -14.71 -28.85 -1.33
CA ASN A 123 -15.23 -28.83 -2.70
C ASN A 123 -14.16 -28.55 -3.78
N ILE A 124 -12.96 -28.08 -3.41
CA ILE A 124 -11.86 -27.80 -4.35
C ILE A 124 -11.03 -29.06 -4.65
N PHE A 125 -11.07 -30.09 -3.79
CA PHE A 125 -10.27 -31.31 -3.92
C PHE A 125 -11.08 -32.58 -4.25
N ALA A 126 -12.30 -32.44 -4.75
CA ALA A 126 -13.14 -33.59 -5.12
C ALA A 126 -12.84 -34.18 -6.52
N ASP A 127 -11.90 -33.59 -7.28
CA ASP A 127 -11.39 -34.18 -8.53
C ASP A 127 -9.85 -34.26 -8.47
N GLY A 128 -9.33 -35.49 -8.36
CA GLY A 128 -7.89 -35.75 -8.49
C GLY A 128 -7.36 -36.76 -7.49
N THR A 129 -7.45 -38.04 -7.85
CA THR A 129 -6.78 -39.19 -7.23
C THR A 129 -5.28 -39.00 -7.00
N ALA A 130 -4.81 -39.19 -5.76
CA ALA A 130 -3.51 -39.82 -5.42
C ALA A 130 -3.39 -40.03 -3.90
N ALA A 131 -2.83 -41.19 -3.54
CA ALA A 131 -2.90 -41.84 -2.24
C ALA A 131 -2.17 -41.13 -1.08
N ALA A 132 -2.74 -41.26 0.12
CA ALA A 132 -2.13 -40.90 1.40
C ALA A 132 -1.38 -42.10 2.00
N PRO A 133 -0.20 -41.92 2.63
CA PRO A 133 0.36 -42.92 3.51
C PRO A 133 -0.37 -42.89 4.86
N GLN A 134 -0.89 -44.05 5.25
CA GLN A 134 -1.46 -44.30 6.58
C GLN A 134 -0.35 -44.30 7.64
N GLY A 135 -0.61 -43.65 8.77
CA GLY A 135 0.30 -43.53 9.90
C GLY A 135 -0.43 -43.27 11.21
N GLN A 136 -1.10 -44.32 11.71
CA GLN A 136 -1.32 -44.69 13.11
C GLN A 136 -2.22 -43.80 13.99
N ASP A 137 -3.40 -44.37 14.25
CA ASP A 137 -4.20 -44.17 15.46
C ASP A 137 -3.34 -44.33 16.73
N ALA A 138 -3.42 -43.35 17.61
CA ALA A 138 -3.19 -43.53 19.04
C ALA A 138 -4.34 -42.87 19.80
N ALA A 139 -5.29 -43.70 20.21
CA ALA A 139 -6.37 -43.35 21.11
C ALA A 139 -5.82 -43.06 22.52
N LEU A 140 -6.10 -41.86 23.04
CA LEU A 140 -6.12 -41.49 24.46
C LEU A 140 -7.19 -40.39 24.56
N GLY A 141 -8.38 -40.67 25.08
CA GLY A 141 -8.60 -40.79 26.52
C GLY A 141 -9.17 -39.45 27.00
N GLY A 142 -10.50 -39.38 27.16
CA GLY A 142 -11.19 -38.17 27.58
C GLY A 142 -10.74 -37.71 28.96
N ALA A 143 -10.29 -36.47 29.04
CA ALA A 143 -10.36 -35.65 30.24
C ALA A 143 -10.56 -34.22 29.77
N THR A 144 -11.76 -33.70 29.99
CA THR A 144 -12.07 -32.27 29.90
C THR A 144 -11.14 -31.53 30.86
N PRO A 145 -10.23 -30.65 30.41
CA PRO A 145 -9.64 -29.70 31.34
C PRO A 145 -10.71 -28.68 31.66
N GLU A 146 -11.16 -28.72 32.90
CA GLU A 146 -11.86 -27.62 33.57
C GLU A 146 -11.10 -26.31 33.27
N PRO A 147 -11.79 -25.22 32.87
CA PRO A 147 -11.10 -24.01 32.43
C PRO A 147 -10.42 -23.38 33.64
N GLU A 148 -9.12 -23.60 33.78
CA GLU A 148 -8.29 -22.82 34.69
C GLU A 148 -8.47 -21.35 34.31
N ALA A 149 -9.05 -20.58 35.23
CA ALA A 149 -9.25 -19.16 35.09
C ALA A 149 -7.92 -18.49 34.75
N ILE A 150 -7.77 -18.06 33.50
CA ILE A 150 -6.68 -17.18 33.09
C ILE A 150 -6.88 -15.89 33.88
N SER A 151 -6.16 -15.78 34.99
CA SER A 151 -6.10 -14.55 35.77
C SER A 151 -5.49 -13.48 34.88
N VAL A 152 -6.34 -12.63 34.33
CA VAL A 152 -5.96 -11.45 33.56
C VAL A 152 -5.24 -10.53 34.55
N LYS A 153 -3.91 -10.67 34.65
CA LYS A 153 -3.08 -9.62 35.24
C LYS A 153 -3.48 -8.32 34.54
N GLN A 154 -3.87 -7.31 35.32
CA GLN A 154 -4.15 -5.98 34.78
C GLN A 154 -2.96 -5.57 33.90
N VAL A 155 -3.16 -5.62 32.58
CA VAL A 155 -2.16 -5.17 31.63
C VAL A 155 -2.23 -3.66 31.73
N GLU A 156 -1.27 -3.07 32.44
CA GLU A 156 -1.13 -1.62 32.41
C GLU A 156 -1.14 -1.18 30.95
N PRO A 157 -1.99 -0.21 30.57
CA PRO A 157 -2.02 0.27 29.20
C PRO A 157 -0.60 0.67 28.84
N LEU A 158 -0.12 0.21 27.68
CA LEU A 158 1.18 0.59 27.17
C LEU A 158 1.16 2.11 26.98
N VAL A 159 1.55 2.86 28.02
CA VAL A 159 1.52 4.31 28.02
C VAL A 159 2.46 4.72 26.90
N PHE A 160 1.93 5.37 25.87
CA PHE A 160 2.75 5.93 24.81
C PHE A 160 3.58 7.08 25.41
N GLN A 161 4.78 6.76 25.89
CA GLN A 161 5.69 7.70 26.59
C GLN A 161 6.36 8.72 25.64
N GLY A 162 5.81 8.95 24.45
CA GLY A 162 6.33 9.91 23.48
C GLY A 162 5.40 11.11 23.34
N SER A 163 5.92 12.32 23.54
CA SER A 163 5.24 13.54 23.09
C SER A 163 5.34 13.64 21.56
N SER A 164 4.46 12.93 20.84
CA SER A 164 4.34 12.92 19.37
C SER A 164 5.53 12.35 18.58
N TYR A 165 5.31 12.02 17.31
CA TYR A 165 6.37 11.68 16.37
C TYR A 165 7.24 12.92 16.07
N SER A 166 8.54 12.74 15.84
CA SER A 166 9.42 13.85 15.38
C SER A 166 8.94 14.41 14.04
N ASP A 167 8.90 15.73 13.94
CA ASP A 167 8.48 16.49 12.75
C ASP A 167 9.62 16.74 11.74
N ASP A 168 10.85 16.31 12.04
CA ASP A 168 11.99 16.39 11.12
C ASP A 168 11.73 15.51 9.88
N ILE A 169 11.92 16.09 8.70
CA ILE A 169 11.70 15.42 7.41
C ILE A 169 12.53 14.13 7.31
N THR A 170 13.77 14.13 7.83
CA THR A 170 14.66 12.96 7.86
C THR A 170 14.04 11.83 8.66
N ASP A 171 13.47 12.13 9.82
CA ASP A 171 12.88 11.13 10.68
C ASP A 171 11.61 10.53 10.06
N VAL A 172 10.78 11.37 9.42
CA VAL A 172 9.62 10.90 8.64
C VAL A 172 10.07 10.00 7.48
N ILE A 173 11.14 10.36 6.77
CA ILE A 173 11.73 9.54 5.69
C ILE A 173 12.22 8.19 6.24
N CYS A 174 12.93 8.20 7.37
CA CYS A 174 13.43 6.99 8.03
C CYS A 174 12.28 6.04 8.39
N ARG A 175 11.20 6.57 8.97
CA ARG A 175 10.00 5.79 9.30
C ARG A 175 9.26 5.29 8.05
N LEU A 176 9.17 6.10 7.00
CA LEU A 176 8.61 5.69 5.70
C LEU A 176 9.42 4.52 5.10
N LYS A 177 10.75 4.63 5.09
CA LYS A 177 11.64 3.57 4.60
C LYS A 177 11.53 2.30 5.43
N ALA A 178 11.42 2.38 6.75
CA ALA A 178 11.23 1.23 7.61
C ALA A 178 9.94 0.48 7.28
N ILE A 179 8.85 1.20 6.98
CA ILE A 179 7.60 0.60 6.49
C ILE A 179 7.84 -0.07 5.13
N LYS A 180 8.45 0.63 4.17
CA LYS A 180 8.69 0.09 2.83
C LYS A 180 9.56 -1.16 2.86
N LYS A 181 10.58 -1.20 3.71
CA LYS A 181 11.42 -2.39 3.93
C LYS A 181 10.60 -3.56 4.47
N ARG A 182 9.73 -3.33 5.46
CA ARG A 182 8.79 -4.36 5.98
C ARG A 182 7.77 -4.82 4.94
N GLU A 183 7.40 -3.95 4.01
CA GLU A 183 6.52 -4.29 2.87
C GLU A 183 7.25 -5.06 1.76
N GLY A 184 8.56 -5.32 1.87
CA GLY A 184 9.34 -6.07 0.89
C GLY A 184 9.94 -5.22 -0.22
N ALA A 185 10.13 -3.91 -0.01
CA ALA A 185 10.83 -3.06 -0.97
C ALA A 185 12.29 -3.54 -1.17
N ASP A 186 12.69 -3.71 -2.43
CA ASP A 186 14.06 -4.08 -2.77
C ASP A 186 15.06 -2.95 -2.46
N GLU A 187 16.34 -3.29 -2.42
CA GLU A 187 17.39 -2.30 -2.14
C GLU A 187 17.45 -1.19 -3.18
N LYS A 188 17.10 -1.51 -4.43
CA LYS A 188 17.11 -0.55 -5.54
C LYS A 188 16.08 0.55 -5.30
N ALA A 189 14.87 0.19 -4.86
CA ALA A 189 13.82 1.12 -4.48
C ALA A 189 14.25 1.95 -3.28
N LEU A 190 14.87 1.35 -2.26
CA LEU A 190 15.40 2.11 -1.11
C LEU A 190 16.51 3.09 -1.49
N ARG A 191 17.39 2.73 -2.43
CA ARG A 191 18.40 3.65 -3.00
C ARG A 191 17.75 4.81 -3.76
N GLN A 192 16.73 4.53 -4.57
CA GLN A 192 15.97 5.58 -5.27
C GLN A 192 15.26 6.53 -4.30
N PHE A 193 14.70 5.99 -3.20
CA PHE A 193 14.12 6.78 -2.12
C PHE A 193 15.15 7.75 -1.52
N ASN A 194 16.35 7.25 -1.17
CA ASN A 194 17.42 8.09 -0.63
C ASN A 194 17.83 9.19 -1.60
N GLN A 195 17.99 8.85 -2.89
CA GLN A 195 18.38 9.82 -3.89
C GLN A 195 17.33 10.92 -4.05
N VAL A 196 16.05 10.56 -4.19
CA VAL A 196 14.98 11.55 -4.39
C VAL A 196 14.82 12.45 -3.18
N PHE A 197 14.79 11.89 -1.97
CA PHE A 197 14.62 12.68 -0.76
C PHE A 197 15.86 13.51 -0.40
N GLY A 198 17.06 12.99 -0.66
CA GLY A 198 18.30 13.76 -0.47
C GLY A 198 18.32 15.01 -1.34
N VAL A 199 18.06 14.84 -2.64
CA VAL A 199 18.00 15.97 -3.59
C VAL A 199 16.86 16.93 -3.25
N PHE A 200 15.69 16.42 -2.83
CA PHE A 200 14.59 17.29 -2.40
C PHE A 200 14.97 18.18 -1.22
N ARG A 201 15.59 17.60 -0.18
CA ARG A 201 16.04 18.35 1.00
C ARG A 201 17.11 19.39 0.64
N GLU A 202 18.07 19.00 -0.19
CA GLU A 202 19.13 19.88 -0.68
C GLU A 202 18.57 21.10 -1.44
N ILE A 203 17.53 20.90 -2.26
CA ILE A 203 16.90 21.99 -3.04
C ILE A 203 16.11 22.96 -2.17
N ILE A 204 15.29 22.44 -1.26
CA ILE A 204 14.30 23.26 -0.56
C ILE A 204 14.85 23.89 0.73
N GLY A 205 15.88 23.28 1.35
CA GLY A 205 16.50 23.80 2.58
C GLY A 205 15.61 23.74 3.84
N VAL A 206 14.44 23.11 3.77
CA VAL A 206 13.48 22.96 4.87
C VAL A 206 13.80 21.70 5.67
N GLN A 207 13.77 21.82 7.00
CA GLN A 207 14.03 20.69 7.91
C GLN A 207 12.74 20.04 8.42
N LYS A 208 11.70 20.84 8.68
CA LYS A 208 10.46 20.34 9.28
C LYS A 208 9.36 20.07 8.27
N ILE A 209 8.63 18.97 8.47
CA ILE A 209 7.58 18.55 7.55
C ILE A 209 6.41 19.56 7.48
N GLN A 210 6.16 20.26 8.59
CA GLN A 210 5.06 21.23 8.74
C GLN A 210 5.32 22.54 8.01
N GLU A 211 6.59 22.83 7.68
CA GLU A 211 7.01 24.01 6.94
C GLU A 211 6.88 23.82 5.42
N LEU A 212 6.59 22.60 4.94
CA LEU A 212 6.40 22.34 3.53
C LEU A 212 5.18 23.11 2.98
N ARG A 213 5.35 23.69 1.80
CA ARG A 213 4.37 24.51 1.07
C ARG A 213 4.47 24.18 -0.40
N GLN A 214 3.43 24.50 -1.17
CA GLN A 214 3.38 24.20 -2.61
C GLN A 214 4.60 24.72 -3.38
N HIS A 215 5.10 25.91 -3.05
CA HIS A 215 6.24 26.52 -3.74
C HIS A 215 7.56 25.73 -3.55
N HIS A 216 7.72 24.98 -2.45
CA HIS A 216 8.88 24.10 -2.28
C HIS A 216 8.90 22.98 -3.32
N PHE A 217 7.71 22.45 -3.67
CA PHE A 217 7.58 21.43 -4.71
C PHE A 217 7.69 22.01 -6.12
N ALA A 218 7.18 23.23 -6.34
CA ALA A 218 7.38 23.94 -7.61
C ALA A 218 8.88 24.18 -7.85
N ARG A 219 9.58 24.75 -6.86
CA ARG A 219 11.04 24.95 -6.89
C ARG A 219 11.78 23.64 -7.15
N TYR A 220 11.38 22.54 -6.51
CA TYR A 220 11.95 21.22 -6.79
C TYR A 220 11.81 20.81 -8.27
N VAL A 221 10.62 20.99 -8.85
CA VAL A 221 10.37 20.67 -10.26
C VAL A 221 11.18 21.57 -11.19
N ASP A 222 11.20 22.87 -10.93
CA ASP A 222 11.93 23.86 -11.72
C ASP A 222 13.43 23.56 -11.70
N THR A 223 14.00 23.33 -10.50
CA THR A 223 15.41 22.95 -10.36
C THR A 223 15.74 21.64 -11.07
N LEU A 224 14.87 20.62 -11.01
CA LEU A 224 15.08 19.39 -11.78
C LEU A 224 15.03 19.60 -13.31
N GLY A 225 14.36 20.65 -13.78
CA GLY A 225 14.35 21.09 -15.18
C GLY A 225 15.66 21.73 -15.62
N GLU A 226 16.37 22.39 -14.69
CA GLU A 226 17.66 23.06 -14.95
C GLU A 226 18.86 22.11 -14.85
N LEU A 227 18.72 20.99 -14.16
CA LEU A 227 19.83 20.06 -13.97
C LEU A 227 20.34 19.44 -15.27
N PRO A 228 21.65 19.21 -15.39
CA PRO A 228 22.19 18.53 -16.55
C PRO A 228 21.68 17.08 -16.59
N THR A 229 21.44 16.55 -17.78
CA THR A 229 21.03 15.15 -17.99
C THR A 229 22.06 14.13 -17.43
N THR A 230 23.30 14.57 -17.20
CA THR A 230 24.40 13.81 -16.59
C THR A 230 24.48 13.93 -15.06
N TYR A 231 23.56 14.67 -14.44
CA TYR A 231 23.54 14.95 -13.00
C TYR A 231 23.86 13.73 -12.12
N ARG A 232 24.92 13.86 -11.31
CA ARG A 232 25.43 12.87 -10.35
C ARG A 232 25.63 11.45 -10.93
N LYS A 233 25.80 11.31 -12.25
CA LYS A 233 26.13 10.04 -12.91
C LYS A 233 27.62 9.74 -12.87
N SER A 234 28.46 10.78 -12.91
CA SER A 234 29.91 10.62 -12.81
C SER A 234 30.34 10.50 -11.33
N PRO A 235 31.42 9.74 -11.02
CA PRO A 235 31.99 9.73 -9.67
C PRO A 235 32.42 11.12 -9.20
N ARG A 236 32.91 11.95 -10.11
CA ARG A 236 33.35 13.33 -9.83
C ARG A 236 32.20 14.23 -9.41
N ASP A 237 31.00 14.02 -9.95
CA ASP A 237 29.84 14.86 -9.65
C ASP A 237 29.00 14.36 -8.48
N ARG A 238 29.28 13.15 -7.98
CA ARG A 238 28.44 12.50 -6.96
C ARG A 238 28.31 13.32 -5.68
N ASP A 239 29.42 13.89 -5.23
CA ASP A 239 29.53 14.60 -3.95
C ASP A 239 29.60 16.13 -4.12
N ARG A 240 29.41 16.63 -5.36
CA ARG A 240 29.43 18.06 -5.64
C ARG A 240 28.18 18.75 -5.09
N PRO A 241 28.30 19.98 -4.59
CA PRO A 241 27.17 20.82 -4.20
C PRO A 241 26.24 21.05 -5.40
N LEU A 242 24.93 20.99 -5.16
CA LEU A 242 23.94 21.24 -6.21
C LEU A 242 24.13 22.60 -6.91
N ILE A 243 24.53 23.63 -6.16
CA ILE A 243 24.70 24.99 -6.68
C ILE A 243 25.79 25.05 -7.76
N GLU A 244 26.94 24.40 -7.55
CA GLU A 244 28.03 24.35 -8.53
C GLU A 244 27.58 23.62 -9.81
N ILE A 245 26.79 22.55 -9.66
CA ILE A 245 26.28 21.79 -10.80
C ILE A 245 25.29 22.63 -11.60
N LEU A 246 24.45 23.43 -10.94
CA LEU A 246 23.51 24.33 -11.60
C LEU A 246 24.23 25.48 -12.32
N GLU A 247 25.31 26.01 -11.74
CA GLU A 247 26.13 27.04 -12.36
C GLU A 247 26.75 26.54 -13.67
N GLU A 248 27.36 25.35 -13.68
CA GLU A 248 27.89 24.74 -14.90
C GLU A 248 26.79 24.39 -15.92
N ALA A 249 25.60 24.05 -15.42
CA ALA A 249 24.49 23.71 -16.29
C ALA A 249 23.91 24.93 -17.02
N ARG A 250 24.13 26.16 -16.56
CA ARG A 250 23.54 27.37 -17.18
C ARG A 250 23.87 27.50 -18.66
N ASP A 251 25.11 27.22 -19.03
CA ASP A 251 25.61 27.36 -20.40
C ASP A 251 25.29 26.14 -21.29
N LEU A 252 24.66 25.10 -20.73
CA LEU A 252 24.29 23.92 -21.51
C LEU A 252 23.08 24.21 -22.42
N PRO A 253 23.05 23.62 -23.62
CA PRO A 253 21.84 23.57 -24.45
C PRO A 253 20.65 22.93 -23.73
N ASP A 254 19.42 23.34 -24.09
CA ASP A 254 18.19 22.83 -23.48
C ASP A 254 17.99 21.32 -23.63
N ASP A 255 18.50 20.70 -24.71
CA ASP A 255 18.47 19.24 -24.91
C ASP A 255 19.39 18.48 -23.95
N LYS A 256 20.30 19.18 -23.27
CA LYS A 256 21.20 18.64 -22.24
C LYS A 256 20.73 18.92 -20.83
N LYS A 257 19.61 19.62 -20.66
CA LYS A 257 18.98 19.96 -19.38
C LYS A 257 17.72 19.14 -19.13
N GLY A 258 17.40 18.96 -17.86
CA GLY A 258 16.15 18.38 -17.41
C GLY A 258 16.11 16.86 -17.27
N MET A 259 15.08 16.40 -16.58
CA MET A 259 14.72 14.98 -16.45
C MET A 259 13.55 14.61 -17.35
N SER A 260 13.45 13.33 -17.72
CA SER A 260 12.27 12.84 -18.43
C SER A 260 11.00 13.01 -17.57
N ALA A 261 9.87 13.27 -18.23
CA ALA A 261 8.57 13.37 -17.56
C ALA A 261 8.23 12.11 -16.74
N SER A 262 8.70 10.93 -17.15
CA SER A 262 8.50 9.68 -16.40
C SER A 262 9.27 9.69 -15.07
N THR A 263 10.52 10.15 -15.08
CA THR A 263 11.36 10.28 -13.88
C THR A 263 10.80 11.34 -12.93
N LEU A 264 10.43 12.52 -13.44
CA LEU A 264 9.87 13.59 -12.62
C LEU A 264 8.56 13.14 -11.93
N ASN A 265 7.68 12.46 -12.67
CA ASN A 265 6.45 11.90 -12.12
C ASN A 265 6.69 10.83 -11.04
N ARG A 266 7.75 10.03 -11.16
CA ARG A 266 8.16 9.08 -10.12
C ARG A 266 8.65 9.80 -8.87
N ASN A 267 9.48 10.84 -9.03
CA ASN A 267 9.96 11.64 -7.89
C ASN A 267 8.79 12.27 -7.13
N LEU A 268 7.86 12.92 -7.84
CA LEU A 268 6.64 13.48 -7.24
C LEU A 268 5.76 12.43 -6.55
N THR A 269 5.79 11.19 -7.03
CA THR A 269 5.07 10.07 -6.38
C THR A 269 5.71 9.70 -5.04
N PHE A 270 7.04 9.68 -4.93
CA PHE A 270 7.72 9.43 -3.65
C PHE A 270 7.52 10.58 -2.66
N LEU A 271 7.54 11.83 -3.13
CA LEU A 271 7.20 13.00 -2.32
C LEU A 271 5.75 12.94 -1.80
N GLY A 272 4.81 12.45 -2.62
CA GLY A 272 3.45 12.18 -2.17
C GLY A 272 3.36 11.14 -1.05
N MET A 273 4.20 10.10 -1.11
CA MET A 273 4.28 9.11 -0.03
C MET A 273 4.82 9.69 1.27
N LEU A 274 5.78 10.63 1.20
CA LEU A 274 6.30 11.34 2.36
C LEU A 274 5.19 12.16 3.04
N LEU A 275 4.43 12.95 2.28
CA LEU A 275 3.31 13.73 2.82
C LEU A 275 2.22 12.84 3.41
N GLN A 276 1.91 11.71 2.75
CA GLN A 276 0.94 10.75 3.28
C GLN A 276 1.42 10.13 4.59
N LYS A 277 2.72 9.79 4.69
CA LYS A 277 3.30 9.26 5.93
C LYS A 277 3.20 10.28 7.05
N ALA A 278 3.57 11.53 6.79
CA ALA A 278 3.50 12.58 7.78
C ALA A 278 2.08 12.81 8.33
N ARG A 279 1.08 12.87 7.44
CA ARG A 279 -0.33 12.97 7.83
C ARG A 279 -0.80 11.78 8.67
N SER A 280 -0.34 10.56 8.33
CA SER A 280 -0.67 9.36 9.12
C SER A 280 -0.05 9.34 10.52
N GLU A 281 0.99 10.15 10.75
CA GLU A 281 1.65 10.34 12.04
C GLU A 281 1.07 11.51 12.83
N GLY A 282 0.07 12.22 12.27
CA GLY A 282 -0.59 13.34 12.92
C GLY A 282 0.09 14.69 12.73
N HIS A 283 1.07 14.81 11.83
CA HIS A 283 1.70 16.09 11.53
C HIS A 283 0.76 17.02 10.74
N ASP A 284 0.79 18.30 11.08
CA ASP A 284 0.08 19.34 10.33
C ASP A 284 0.82 19.63 9.01
N VAL A 285 0.31 19.05 7.93
CA VAL A 285 0.85 19.20 6.58
C VAL A 285 -0.13 20.03 5.78
N ASP A 286 0.35 21.13 5.18
CA ASP A 286 -0.48 22.04 4.39
C ASP A 286 -1.40 21.28 3.42
N PRO A 287 -2.74 21.36 3.61
CA PRO A 287 -3.70 20.64 2.77
C PRO A 287 -3.76 21.19 1.34
N LYS A 288 -3.22 22.40 1.08
CA LYS A 288 -3.17 23.02 -0.24
C LYS A 288 -2.06 22.47 -1.13
N ILE A 289 -1.18 21.61 -0.60
CA ILE A 289 -0.13 20.97 -1.41
C ILE A 289 -0.78 20.01 -2.41
N ASP A 290 -0.68 20.36 -3.70
CA ASP A 290 -1.09 19.54 -4.81
C ASP A 290 0.09 19.18 -5.72
N LEU A 291 0.54 17.93 -5.59
CA LEU A 291 1.59 17.38 -6.44
C LEU A 291 1.08 16.96 -7.82
N LYS A 292 -0.24 16.85 -8.04
CA LYS A 292 -0.79 16.47 -9.34
C LYS A 292 -0.65 17.61 -10.34
N GLY A 293 -0.90 18.85 -9.93
CA GLY A 293 -0.69 20.05 -10.74
C GLY A 293 0.75 20.23 -11.23
N LEU A 294 1.72 19.63 -10.54
CA LEU A 294 3.15 19.71 -10.87
C LEU A 294 3.63 18.59 -11.82
N LYS A 295 2.76 17.63 -12.16
CA LYS A 295 3.14 16.49 -13.01
C LYS A 295 3.21 16.93 -14.47
N PRO A 296 4.38 16.85 -15.14
CA PRO A 296 4.46 17.12 -16.57
C PRO A 296 3.63 16.08 -17.34
N ARG A 297 2.95 16.54 -18.40
CA ARG A 297 2.24 15.66 -19.32
C ARG A 297 3.23 14.77 -20.06
N LYS A 298 2.95 13.47 -20.14
CA LYS A 298 3.71 12.57 -21.00
C LYS A 298 3.38 12.88 -22.46
N THR A 299 4.38 13.26 -23.24
CA THR A 299 4.24 13.46 -24.70
C THR A 299 4.13 12.12 -25.44
N VAL A 300 4.65 11.03 -24.86
CA VAL A 300 4.60 9.67 -25.42
C VAL A 300 3.73 8.77 -24.53
N LYS A 301 2.82 8.02 -25.15
CA LYS A 301 1.97 7.05 -24.43
C LYS A 301 2.83 5.87 -23.97
N ALA A 302 2.57 5.35 -22.77
CA ALA A 302 3.32 4.22 -22.18
C ALA A 302 3.36 2.95 -23.06
N ARG A 303 2.39 2.79 -23.98
CA ARG A 303 2.37 1.69 -24.97
C ARG A 303 3.46 1.85 -26.04
N ASP A 304 3.80 3.09 -26.39
CA ASP A 304 4.71 3.43 -27.48
C ASP A 304 6.17 3.49 -26.96
N GLU A 305 6.38 3.73 -25.65
CA GLU A 305 7.69 3.56 -24.99
C GLU A 305 8.22 2.11 -25.07
N LYS A 306 7.33 1.10 -25.16
CA LYS A 306 7.71 -0.31 -25.31
C LYS A 306 7.93 -0.76 -26.76
N ARG A 307 7.68 0.10 -27.75
CA ARG A 307 7.74 -0.25 -29.18
C ARG A 307 9.08 0.08 -29.86
N VAL A 308 10.18 0.07 -29.12
CA VAL A 308 11.54 0.08 -29.71
C VAL A 308 12.00 -1.36 -29.94
N TYR A 309 11.29 -2.07 -30.81
CA TYR A 309 11.84 -3.22 -31.52
C TYR A 309 11.35 -3.12 -32.97
N THR A 310 11.88 -2.13 -33.68
CA THR A 310 11.70 -2.03 -35.13
C THR A 310 12.54 -3.12 -35.78
N ARG A 311 11.85 -4.12 -36.29
CA ARG A 311 12.28 -5.19 -37.18
C ARG A 311 13.25 -4.66 -38.26
N ARG A 312 14.55 -4.72 -37.98
CA ARG A 312 15.62 -4.76 -38.98
C ARG A 312 16.56 -5.92 -38.59
N GLY A 313 16.18 -7.11 -39.06
CA GLY A 313 17.02 -8.29 -39.35
C GLY A 313 17.86 -8.92 -38.22
N PRO A 314 17.71 -10.23 -37.93
CA PRO A 314 18.65 -11.00 -37.10
C PRO A 314 19.97 -11.40 -37.82
N GLU A 315 20.29 -10.81 -38.98
CA GLU A 315 21.43 -11.24 -39.83
C GLU A 315 22.81 -11.14 -39.16
N ASN A 316 22.96 -10.35 -38.08
CA ASN A 316 24.25 -10.16 -37.40
C ASN A 316 24.36 -10.85 -36.03
N PHE A 317 23.38 -11.66 -35.64
CA PHE A 317 23.44 -12.35 -34.33
C PHE A 317 24.19 -13.70 -34.38
N SER A 318 24.55 -14.22 -35.57
CA SER A 318 25.09 -15.58 -35.67
C SER A 318 26.62 -15.70 -35.70
N ALA A 319 27.39 -14.61 -35.74
CA ALA A 319 28.86 -14.71 -35.76
C ALA A 319 29.48 -14.77 -34.36
N SER A 320 28.99 -13.95 -33.41
CA SER A 320 29.58 -13.87 -32.05
C SER A 320 29.09 -14.96 -31.10
N HIS A 321 27.89 -15.51 -31.32
CA HIS A 321 27.32 -16.53 -30.43
C HIS A 321 27.87 -17.94 -30.72
N VAL A 322 28.25 -18.22 -31.97
CA VAL A 322 28.90 -19.48 -32.36
C VAL A 322 30.35 -19.53 -31.88
N ASP A 323 31.06 -18.40 -31.92
CA ASP A 323 32.42 -18.27 -31.37
C ASP A 323 32.46 -18.35 -29.84
N TRP A 324 31.38 -17.95 -29.15
CA TRP A 324 31.26 -18.10 -27.71
C TRP A 324 31.04 -19.57 -27.30
N LEU A 325 30.20 -20.30 -28.03
CA LEU A 325 29.95 -21.72 -27.78
C LEU A 325 31.17 -22.60 -28.11
N ARG A 326 31.90 -22.29 -29.19
CA ARG A 326 33.09 -23.07 -29.59
C ARG A 326 34.25 -22.94 -28.59
N ARG A 327 34.33 -21.83 -27.84
CA ARG A 327 35.36 -21.63 -26.79
C ARG A 327 35.06 -22.37 -25.49
N GLN A 328 33.82 -22.79 -25.25
CA GLN A 328 33.47 -23.55 -24.03
C GLN A 328 33.67 -25.06 -24.17
N THR A 329 33.84 -25.58 -25.39
CA THR A 329 33.96 -27.02 -25.65
C THR A 329 35.39 -27.51 -25.92
N SER A 330 36.41 -26.65 -25.84
CA SER A 330 37.82 -27.01 -26.14
C SER A 330 38.75 -27.04 -24.93
N THR A 331 38.22 -27.24 -23.73
CA THR A 331 39.03 -27.63 -22.55
C THR A 331 38.50 -28.93 -21.96
N SER A 332 38.95 -30.03 -22.54
CA SER A 332 39.15 -31.34 -21.92
C SER A 332 40.34 -31.99 -22.61
#